data_AF-A0A672N7H6-F1
#
_entry.id   AF-A0A672N7H6-F1
#
_cell.length_a   1.000
_cell.length_b   1.000
_cell.length_c   1.000
_cell.angle_alpha   90.00
_cell.angle_beta   90.00
_cell.angle_gamma   90.00
#
_symmetry.space_group_name_H-M   'P 1'
#
loop_
_entity.id
_entity.type
_entity.pdbx_description
1 polymer ?
#
loop_
_entity_poly.entity_id
_entity_poly.type
_entity_poly.pdbx_seq_one_letter_code
_entity_poly.pdbx_strand_id
1 'polypeptide(L)'
;MESTAKRDAESTCVLCCQDIDLFAVGKCDHPVCYRCSTKMRLLCEQKYCAVCREQLDKVVFIKKLEPFAALNIRQYQYEKKFDTYFADGKIYAQFRKILLHECPQCPEPKVFSKFEELEQHMRKQHELFCCKLCAKHLKIFSYERKWYSRKDLARHRTQGDPDDTSHRGHPLCKFCDDRYLDNDELLKHLRRDHYFCHFCDADGAQEYYSDYQYLSEHFRESHYLCQEGRCSTEQFTHAFRTEIDYKAHKAAAHSKNRAEARQNRQIDIQFNYALRQQRRNGGKAEFSNPSLAGQDFPVLGAAAPPAPIQRYCMFVLFLVKWVSFMYFFPM
;
A
#
# COMPACT_ATOMS: atom_id res chain seq x y z
N MET A 1 0.59 39.47 -21.26
CA MET A 1 0.74 38.02 -21.52
C MET A 1 0.08 37.20 -20.40
N GLU A 2 -1.08 37.64 -19.90
CA GLU A 2 -1.74 37.05 -18.71
C GLU A 2 -2.83 36.02 -19.05
N SER A 3 -3.25 35.94 -20.33
CA SER A 3 -4.48 35.26 -20.74
C SER A 3 -4.30 33.80 -21.19
N THR A 4 -3.08 33.35 -21.40
CA THR A 4 -2.75 31.99 -21.85
C THR A 4 -2.63 31.03 -20.68
N ALA A 5 -1.95 31.41 -19.59
CA ALA A 5 -1.72 30.54 -18.43
C ALA A 5 -3.00 30.13 -17.67
N LYS A 6 -4.07 30.92 -17.75
CA LYS A 6 -5.34 30.64 -17.05
C LYS A 6 -6.20 29.57 -17.76
N ARG A 7 -6.03 29.39 -19.07
CA ARG A 7 -6.77 28.36 -19.83
C ARG A 7 -6.19 26.97 -19.62
N ASP A 8 -4.88 26.89 -19.42
CA ASP A 8 -4.15 25.62 -19.35
C ASP A 8 -4.47 24.82 -18.06
N ALA A 9 -4.73 25.51 -16.94
CA ALA A 9 -5.05 24.84 -15.67
C ALA A 9 -6.48 24.25 -15.63
N GLU A 10 -7.45 24.86 -16.33
CA GLU A 10 -8.82 24.36 -16.41
C GLU A 10 -8.99 23.25 -17.46
N SER A 11 -8.06 23.15 -18.42
CA SER A 11 -8.09 22.14 -19.47
C SER A 11 -7.36 20.85 -19.12
N THR A 12 -6.69 20.74 -17.97
CA THR A 12 -5.98 19.51 -17.58
C THR A 12 -6.71 18.76 -16.47
N CYS A 13 -6.86 17.45 -16.62
CA CYS A 13 -7.53 16.61 -15.64
C CYS A 13 -6.66 16.40 -14.40
N VAL A 14 -7.20 16.70 -13.22
CA VAL A 14 -6.53 16.49 -11.93
C VAL A 14 -6.23 15.02 -11.61
N LEU A 15 -6.87 14.06 -12.29
CA LEU A 15 -6.71 12.63 -12.01
C LEU A 15 -5.66 11.96 -12.91
N CYS A 16 -5.65 12.29 -14.20
CA CYS A 16 -4.69 11.69 -15.13
C CYS A 16 -3.59 12.65 -15.60
N CYS A 17 -3.66 13.93 -15.23
CA CYS A 17 -2.75 15.00 -15.68
C CYS A 17 -2.68 15.11 -17.21
N GLN A 18 -3.74 14.73 -17.92
CA GLN A 18 -3.88 14.86 -19.38
C GLN A 18 -4.91 15.93 -19.70
N ASP A 19 -4.81 16.49 -20.90
CA ASP A 19 -5.76 17.47 -21.39
C ASP A 19 -7.17 16.88 -21.54
N ILE A 20 -8.17 17.71 -21.26
CA ILE A 20 -9.57 17.34 -21.20
C ILE A 20 -10.21 17.64 -22.55
N ASP A 21 -10.42 16.59 -23.34
CA ASP A 21 -11.21 16.68 -24.58
C ASP A 21 -12.72 16.81 -24.29
N LEU A 22 -13.17 16.14 -23.22
CA LEU A 22 -14.55 16.13 -22.75
C LEU A 22 -14.59 16.20 -21.24
N PHE A 23 -15.34 17.16 -20.73
CA PHE A 23 -15.53 17.41 -19.31
C PHE A 23 -16.64 16.53 -18.77
N ALA A 24 -16.41 15.98 -17.59
CA ALA A 24 -17.41 15.36 -16.74
C ALA A 24 -17.69 16.29 -15.57
N VAL A 25 -18.92 16.81 -15.51
CA VAL A 25 -19.33 17.80 -14.51
C VAL A 25 -20.51 17.25 -13.72
N GLY A 26 -20.46 17.38 -12.40
CA GLY A 26 -21.56 17.07 -11.47
C GLY A 26 -22.00 18.35 -10.74
N LYS A 27 -22.95 18.22 -9.80
CA LYS A 27 -23.48 19.34 -9.00
C LYS A 27 -22.43 20.17 -8.24
N CYS A 28 -21.23 19.65 -8.05
CA CYS A 28 -20.12 20.33 -7.38
C CYS A 28 -19.22 21.15 -8.33
N ASP A 29 -19.51 21.16 -9.63
CA ASP A 29 -18.82 21.90 -10.70
C ASP A 29 -17.31 21.66 -10.89
N HIS A 30 -16.68 20.79 -10.11
CA HIS A 30 -15.29 20.38 -10.31
C HIS A 30 -15.10 19.62 -11.64
N PRO A 31 -14.27 20.13 -12.57
CA PRO A 31 -14.03 19.51 -13.85
C PRO A 31 -13.10 18.30 -13.74
N VAL A 32 -13.50 17.19 -14.34
CA VAL A 32 -12.68 15.97 -14.49
C VAL A 32 -12.84 15.47 -15.93
N CYS A 33 -11.85 14.80 -16.52
CA CYS A 33 -12.06 14.23 -17.86
C CYS A 33 -13.07 13.06 -17.84
N TYR A 34 -13.80 12.89 -18.94
CA TYR A 34 -14.80 11.83 -19.07
C TYR A 34 -14.21 10.42 -18.85
N ARG A 35 -12.95 10.18 -19.25
CA ARG A 35 -12.27 8.88 -19.08
C ARG A 35 -12.10 8.54 -17.60
N CYS A 36 -11.58 9.47 -16.82
CA CYS A 36 -11.39 9.25 -15.38
C CYS A 36 -12.73 9.19 -14.65
N SER A 37 -13.71 10.03 -14.99
CA SER A 37 -15.06 9.95 -14.41
C SER A 37 -15.72 8.59 -14.71
N THR A 38 -15.57 8.10 -15.93
CA THR A 38 -16.05 6.76 -16.33
C THR A 38 -15.33 5.67 -15.56
N LYS A 39 -14.00 5.71 -15.45
CA LYS A 39 -13.20 4.74 -14.70
C LYS A 39 -13.64 4.65 -13.24
N MET A 40 -13.80 5.79 -12.58
CA MET A 40 -14.27 5.89 -11.20
C MET A 40 -15.66 5.24 -11.01
N ARG A 41 -16.61 5.59 -11.88
CA ARG A 41 -17.99 5.10 -11.76
C ARG A 41 -18.14 3.63 -12.12
N LEU A 42 -17.47 3.17 -13.19
CA LEU A 42 -17.71 1.85 -13.77
C LEU A 42 -16.74 0.79 -13.27
N LEU A 43 -15.45 1.12 -13.13
CA LEU A 43 -14.43 0.13 -12.77
C LEU A 43 -14.16 0.13 -11.26
N CYS A 44 -14.25 1.29 -10.62
CA CYS A 44 -14.04 1.43 -9.18
C CYS A 44 -15.35 1.46 -8.36
N GLU A 45 -16.52 1.53 -9.02
CA GLU A 45 -17.84 1.59 -8.39
C GLU A 45 -18.01 2.75 -7.39
N GLN A 46 -17.35 3.87 -7.68
CA GLN A 46 -17.31 5.05 -6.82
C GLN A 46 -18.01 6.23 -7.51
N LYS A 47 -19.03 6.80 -6.83
CA LYS A 47 -19.85 7.90 -7.34
C LYS A 47 -19.55 9.26 -6.70
N TYR A 48 -18.49 9.39 -5.90
CA TYR A 48 -18.10 10.67 -5.33
C TYR A 48 -17.19 11.49 -6.26
N CYS A 49 -17.17 12.80 -6.08
CA CYS A 49 -16.25 13.70 -6.77
C CYS A 49 -14.81 13.48 -6.28
N ALA A 50 -13.87 13.24 -7.17
CA ALA A 50 -12.48 13.01 -6.78
C ALA A 50 -11.78 14.26 -6.21
N VAL A 51 -12.36 15.44 -6.37
CA VAL A 51 -11.82 16.71 -5.84
C VAL A 51 -12.38 17.03 -4.46
N CYS A 52 -13.71 17.14 -4.33
CA CYS A 52 -14.35 17.56 -3.07
C CYS A 52 -14.98 16.41 -2.26
N ARG A 53 -14.94 15.17 -2.78
CA ARG A 53 -15.58 13.97 -2.18
C ARG A 53 -17.09 14.04 -2.03
N GLU A 54 -17.75 15.04 -2.62
CA GLU A 54 -19.21 15.11 -2.62
C GLU A 54 -19.80 13.96 -3.45
N GLN A 55 -20.87 13.34 -2.95
CA GLN A 55 -21.59 12.30 -3.68
C GLN A 55 -22.27 12.89 -4.93
N LEU A 56 -21.98 12.30 -6.10
CA LEU A 56 -22.52 12.72 -7.38
C LEU A 56 -23.48 11.66 -7.92
N ASP A 57 -24.78 11.85 -7.71
CA ASP A 57 -25.77 10.91 -8.27
C ASP A 57 -25.86 11.02 -9.78
N LYS A 58 -25.65 12.23 -10.32
CA LYS A 58 -25.72 12.51 -11.77
C LYS A 58 -24.45 13.23 -12.21
N VAL A 59 -23.92 12.82 -13.36
CA VAL A 59 -22.82 13.50 -14.04
C VAL A 59 -23.19 13.73 -15.50
N VAL A 60 -22.77 14.86 -16.05
CA VAL A 60 -22.99 15.23 -17.44
C VAL A 60 -21.64 15.30 -18.15
N PHE A 61 -21.57 14.69 -19.33
CA PHE A 61 -20.42 14.80 -20.22
C PHE A 61 -20.68 15.87 -21.29
N ILE A 62 -19.82 16.87 -21.31
CA ILE A 62 -19.93 18.07 -22.14
C ILE A 62 -18.58 18.41 -22.79
N LYS A 63 -18.61 19.07 -23.95
CA LYS A 63 -17.39 19.46 -24.67
C LYS A 63 -16.80 20.78 -24.16
N LYS A 64 -17.66 21.71 -23.78
CA LYS A 64 -17.27 23.02 -23.23
C LYS A 64 -17.67 23.04 -21.77
N LEU A 65 -16.79 23.50 -20.89
CA LEU A 65 -17.05 23.60 -19.47
C LEU A 65 -18.15 24.65 -19.21
N GLU A 66 -19.23 24.21 -18.57
CA GLU A 66 -20.36 25.02 -18.15
C GLU A 66 -20.84 24.54 -16.78
N PRO A 67 -21.33 25.44 -15.90
CA PRO A 67 -21.85 25.05 -14.58
C PRO A 67 -23.02 24.08 -14.71
N PHE A 68 -23.08 23.09 -13.84
CA PHE A 68 -24.10 22.05 -13.83
C PHE A 68 -25.52 22.61 -13.75
N ALA A 69 -25.71 23.70 -13.00
CA ALA A 69 -27.00 24.37 -12.86
C ALA A 69 -27.49 25.04 -14.17
N ALA A 70 -26.59 25.42 -15.08
CA ALA A 70 -26.94 26.02 -16.37
C ALA A 70 -27.28 24.96 -17.43
N LEU A 71 -26.92 23.69 -17.21
CA LEU A 71 -27.15 22.62 -18.17
C LEU A 71 -28.62 22.18 -18.17
N ASN A 72 -29.23 22.11 -19.36
CA ASN A 72 -30.57 21.54 -19.51
C ASN A 72 -30.50 20.01 -19.65
N ILE A 73 -30.23 19.35 -18.53
CA ILE A 73 -29.99 17.90 -18.44
C ILE A 73 -31.14 17.06 -19.02
N ARG A 74 -32.37 17.59 -19.00
CA ARG A 74 -33.57 16.89 -19.52
C ARG A 74 -33.54 16.66 -21.03
N GLN A 75 -32.78 17.46 -21.77
CA GLN A 75 -32.63 17.33 -23.22
C GLN A 75 -31.49 16.38 -23.60
N TYR A 76 -30.67 15.97 -22.64
CA TYR A 76 -29.49 15.15 -22.88
C TYR A 76 -29.84 13.67 -22.88
N GLN A 77 -29.08 12.91 -23.67
CA GLN A 77 -29.21 11.46 -23.69
C GLN A 77 -28.78 10.91 -22.32
N TYR A 78 -29.64 10.11 -21.69
CA TYR A 78 -29.38 9.53 -20.38
C TYR A 78 -29.05 8.04 -20.50
N GLU A 79 -27.92 7.64 -19.92
CA GLU A 79 -27.53 6.24 -19.78
C GLU A 79 -27.78 5.78 -18.34
N LYS A 80 -28.88 5.04 -18.16
CA LYS A 80 -29.37 4.59 -16.85
C LYS A 80 -28.37 3.71 -16.13
N LYS A 81 -27.57 2.92 -16.86
CA LYS A 81 -26.62 1.98 -16.23
C LYS A 81 -25.52 2.69 -15.43
N PHE A 82 -25.21 3.95 -15.77
CA PHE A 82 -24.06 4.67 -15.21
C PHE A 82 -24.42 5.99 -14.53
N ASP A 83 -25.71 6.35 -14.56
CA ASP A 83 -26.22 7.65 -14.13
C ASP A 83 -25.50 8.84 -14.79
N THR A 84 -25.25 8.70 -16.10
CA THR A 84 -24.49 9.67 -16.89
C THR A 84 -25.36 10.24 -18.00
N TYR A 85 -25.28 11.55 -18.19
CA TYR A 85 -25.94 12.29 -19.26
C TYR A 85 -24.91 12.74 -20.31
N PHE A 86 -25.30 12.76 -21.58
CA PHE A 86 -24.43 13.13 -22.69
C PHE A 86 -25.07 14.27 -23.48
N ALA A 87 -24.32 15.37 -23.64
CA ALA A 87 -24.83 16.54 -24.34
C ALA A 87 -25.00 16.35 -25.86
N ASP A 88 -24.25 15.41 -26.46
CA ASP A 88 -24.31 15.11 -27.90
C ASP A 88 -24.09 13.61 -28.13
N GLY A 89 -24.67 13.06 -29.19
CA GLY A 89 -24.46 11.69 -29.65
C GLY A 89 -22.99 11.40 -29.99
N LYS A 90 -22.21 12.40 -30.38
CA LYS A 90 -20.75 12.25 -30.56
C LYS A 90 -20.03 11.93 -29.26
N ILE A 91 -20.42 12.58 -28.15
CA ILE A 91 -19.86 12.34 -26.82
C ILE A 91 -20.23 10.93 -26.36
N TYR A 92 -21.49 10.53 -26.59
CA TYR A 92 -21.95 9.17 -26.30
C TYR A 92 -21.16 8.11 -27.10
N ALA A 93 -20.87 8.36 -28.38
CA ALA A 93 -20.05 7.45 -29.19
C ALA A 93 -18.62 7.30 -28.66
N GLN A 94 -17.96 8.41 -28.25
CA GLN A 94 -16.63 8.35 -27.64
C GLN A 94 -16.63 7.60 -26.31
N PHE A 95 -17.65 7.83 -25.48
CA PHE A 95 -17.86 7.10 -24.24
C PHE A 95 -18.04 5.59 -24.49
N ARG A 96 -18.87 5.19 -25.47
CA ARG A 96 -19.02 3.77 -25.79
C ARG A 96 -17.73 3.15 -26.28
N LYS A 97 -16.91 3.88 -27.04
CA LYS A 97 -15.63 3.38 -27.58
C LYS A 97 -14.66 2.95 -26.48
N ILE A 98 -14.54 3.72 -25.40
CA ILE A 98 -13.61 3.37 -24.29
C ILE A 98 -14.05 2.12 -23.51
N LEU A 99 -15.31 1.69 -23.65
CA LEU A 99 -15.85 0.49 -23.01
C LEU A 99 -15.67 -0.78 -23.85
N LEU A 100 -15.25 -0.66 -25.12
CA LEU A 100 -15.11 -1.79 -26.02
C LEU A 100 -13.90 -2.66 -25.65
N HIS A 101 -14.08 -3.97 -25.77
CA HIS A 101 -12.99 -4.94 -25.71
C HIS A 101 -12.47 -5.18 -27.12
N GLU A 102 -11.71 -4.22 -27.65
CA GLU A 102 -11.16 -4.28 -29.01
C GLU A 102 -9.74 -4.85 -29.01
N CYS A 103 -9.43 -5.71 -29.99
CA CYS A 103 -8.08 -6.20 -30.20
C CYS A 103 -7.20 -5.14 -30.89
N PRO A 104 -6.08 -4.72 -30.29
CA PRO A 104 -5.21 -3.70 -30.88
C PRO A 104 -4.26 -4.23 -31.96
N GLN A 105 -4.20 -5.55 -32.18
CA GLN A 105 -3.24 -6.22 -33.07
C GLN A 105 -3.86 -6.71 -34.38
N CYS A 106 -5.18 -6.80 -34.46
CA CYS A 106 -5.84 -7.24 -35.68
C CYS A 106 -5.86 -6.12 -36.74
N PRO A 107 -5.65 -6.42 -38.03
CA PRO A 107 -5.77 -5.44 -39.11
C PRO A 107 -7.19 -4.88 -39.22
N GLU A 108 -8.18 -5.75 -38.98
CA GLU A 108 -9.59 -5.38 -38.89
C GLU A 108 -10.02 -5.31 -37.43
N PRO A 109 -10.75 -4.25 -37.01
CA PRO A 109 -11.23 -4.09 -35.64
C PRO A 109 -12.10 -5.27 -35.19
N LYS A 110 -11.56 -6.13 -34.33
CA LYS A 110 -12.32 -7.20 -33.67
C LYS A 110 -12.72 -6.76 -32.27
N VAL A 111 -14.02 -6.62 -32.07
CA VAL A 111 -14.61 -6.23 -30.79
C VAL A 111 -15.26 -7.45 -30.14
N PHE A 112 -14.96 -7.67 -28.87
CA PHE A 112 -15.48 -8.76 -28.08
C PHE A 112 -16.52 -8.28 -27.06
N SER A 113 -17.41 -9.18 -26.65
CA SER A 113 -18.47 -8.85 -25.70
C SER A 113 -17.95 -8.81 -24.27
N LYS A 114 -16.95 -9.64 -23.96
CA LYS A 114 -16.33 -9.80 -22.65
C LYS A 114 -14.81 -9.71 -22.73
N PHE A 115 -14.18 -9.33 -21.63
CA PHE A 115 -12.72 -9.25 -21.57
C PHE A 115 -12.04 -10.62 -21.70
N GLU A 116 -12.65 -11.69 -21.16
CA GLU A 116 -12.10 -13.05 -21.24
C GLU A 116 -12.05 -13.57 -22.69
N GLU A 117 -13.00 -13.16 -23.53
CA GLU A 117 -13.01 -13.47 -24.97
C GLU A 117 -11.84 -12.78 -25.69
N LEU A 118 -11.59 -11.51 -25.36
CA LEU A 118 -10.41 -10.78 -25.86
C LEU A 118 -9.11 -11.44 -25.38
N GLU A 119 -9.01 -11.83 -24.12
CA GLU A 119 -7.83 -12.54 -23.59
C GLU A 119 -7.59 -13.86 -24.33
N GLN A 120 -8.64 -14.64 -24.55
CA GLN A 120 -8.55 -15.89 -25.30
C GLN A 120 -8.11 -15.66 -26.75
N HIS A 121 -8.66 -14.62 -27.40
CA HIS A 121 -8.30 -14.23 -28.75
C HIS A 121 -6.82 -13.82 -28.83
N MET A 122 -6.37 -12.93 -27.95
CA MET A 122 -4.98 -12.47 -27.89
C MET A 122 -4.00 -13.62 -27.70
N ARG A 123 -4.35 -14.58 -26.85
CA ARG A 123 -3.54 -15.79 -26.64
C ARG A 123 -3.46 -16.68 -27.88
N LYS A 124 -4.59 -16.90 -28.57
CA LYS A 124 -4.67 -17.86 -29.70
C LYS A 124 -4.14 -17.29 -31.01
N GLN A 125 -4.36 -16.00 -31.26
CA GLN A 125 -4.08 -15.37 -32.56
C GLN A 125 -2.79 -14.56 -32.56
N HIS A 126 -2.41 -14.00 -31.41
CA HIS A 126 -1.25 -13.11 -31.30
C HIS A 126 -0.15 -13.66 -30.39
N GLU A 127 -0.38 -14.81 -29.72
CA GLU A 127 0.53 -15.36 -28.71
C GLU A 127 0.92 -14.36 -27.61
N LEU A 128 -0.01 -13.44 -27.32
CA LEU A 128 0.14 -12.39 -26.32
C LEU A 128 -0.73 -12.69 -25.10
N PHE A 129 -0.22 -12.31 -23.94
CA PHE A 129 -0.80 -12.63 -22.64
C PHE A 129 -0.90 -11.38 -21.78
N CYS A 130 -1.95 -11.25 -20.98
CA CYS A 130 -2.03 -10.24 -19.93
C CYS A 130 -1.61 -10.83 -18.58
N CYS A 131 -1.06 -10.00 -17.69
CA CYS A 131 -0.74 -10.44 -16.33
C CYS A 131 -2.04 -10.67 -15.53
N LYS A 132 -2.24 -11.90 -15.02
CA LYS A 132 -3.42 -12.29 -14.23
C LYS A 132 -3.58 -11.46 -12.94
N LEU A 133 -2.49 -11.13 -12.25
CA LEU A 133 -2.52 -10.29 -11.05
C LEU A 133 -3.01 -8.88 -11.42
N CYS A 134 -2.41 -8.26 -12.43
CA CYS A 134 -2.86 -6.97 -12.94
C CYS A 134 -4.31 -6.99 -13.46
N ALA A 135 -4.75 -8.08 -14.11
CA ALA A 135 -6.12 -8.24 -14.57
C ALA A 135 -7.12 -8.25 -13.40
N LYS A 136 -6.78 -8.95 -12.32
CA LYS A 136 -7.62 -9.08 -11.13
C LYS A 136 -7.68 -7.80 -10.30
N HIS A 137 -6.54 -7.14 -10.09
CA HIS A 137 -6.43 -6.05 -9.12
C HIS A 137 -6.48 -4.65 -9.73
N LEU A 138 -6.03 -4.45 -10.97
CA LEU A 138 -6.05 -3.12 -11.61
C LEU A 138 -7.40 -2.87 -12.31
N LYS A 139 -8.06 -1.78 -11.88
CA LYS A 139 -9.33 -1.28 -12.42
C LYS A 139 -9.10 -0.34 -13.60
N ILE A 140 -8.61 -0.90 -14.70
CA ILE A 140 -8.30 -0.18 -15.94
C ILE A 140 -9.07 -0.75 -17.14
N PHE A 141 -9.29 0.07 -18.17
CA PHE A 141 -10.02 -0.35 -19.36
C PHE A 141 -9.18 -1.32 -20.20
N SER A 142 -9.83 -2.12 -21.05
CA SER A 142 -9.14 -3.12 -21.86
C SER A 142 -8.11 -2.54 -22.82
N TYR A 143 -8.38 -1.36 -23.39
CA TYR A 143 -7.42 -0.68 -24.27
C TYR A 143 -6.19 -0.13 -23.53
N GLU A 144 -6.28 0.07 -22.19
CA GLU A 144 -5.16 0.52 -21.36
C GLU A 144 -4.28 -0.65 -20.90
N ARG A 145 -4.73 -1.89 -21.09
CA ARG A 145 -4.00 -3.08 -20.64
C ARG A 145 -2.84 -3.38 -21.58
N LYS A 146 -1.69 -3.64 -20.97
CA LYS A 146 -0.50 -4.14 -21.66
C LYS A 146 -0.64 -5.63 -21.96
N TRP A 147 -0.13 -6.01 -23.13
CA TRP A 147 -0.06 -7.37 -23.62
C TRP A 147 1.40 -7.76 -23.80
N TYR A 148 1.75 -8.93 -23.32
CA TYR A 148 3.14 -9.37 -23.19
C TYR A 148 3.37 -10.66 -23.98
N SER A 149 4.56 -10.80 -24.56
CA SER A 149 5.06 -12.12 -24.95
C SER A 149 5.29 -12.98 -23.70
N ARG A 150 5.49 -14.30 -23.87
CA ARG A 150 5.81 -15.17 -22.73
C ARG A 150 7.05 -14.71 -21.95
N LYS A 151 8.08 -14.26 -22.67
CA LYS A 151 9.34 -13.78 -22.07
C LYS A 151 9.11 -12.47 -21.31
N ASP A 152 8.37 -11.54 -21.92
CA ASP A 152 8.09 -10.25 -21.30
C ASP A 152 7.18 -10.39 -20.08
N LEU A 153 6.21 -11.31 -20.11
CA LEU A 153 5.34 -11.56 -18.96
C LEU A 153 6.12 -12.14 -17.77
N ALA A 154 7.10 -13.02 -18.03
CA ALA A 154 7.96 -13.55 -16.99
C ALA A 154 8.81 -12.44 -16.35
N ARG A 155 9.40 -11.56 -17.17
CA ARG A 155 10.15 -10.38 -16.71
C ARG A 155 9.26 -9.41 -15.93
N HIS A 156 8.07 -9.11 -16.44
CA HIS A 156 7.07 -8.25 -15.77
C HIS A 156 6.78 -8.75 -14.35
N ARG A 157 6.62 -10.05 -14.16
CA ARG A 157 6.32 -10.65 -12.84
C ARG A 157 7.49 -10.58 -11.86
N THR A 158 8.73 -10.60 -12.31
CA THR A 158 9.91 -10.69 -11.45
C THR A 158 10.62 -9.37 -11.24
N GLN A 159 10.69 -8.54 -12.28
CA GLN A 159 11.49 -7.30 -12.32
C GLN A 159 10.65 -6.07 -12.66
N GLY A 160 9.42 -6.27 -13.16
CA GLY A 160 8.57 -5.18 -13.63
C GLY A 160 8.74 -4.87 -15.11
N ASP A 161 8.11 -3.79 -15.55
CA ASP A 161 8.22 -3.31 -16.93
C ASP A 161 9.39 -2.31 -17.03
N PRO A 162 10.23 -2.38 -18.08
CA PRO A 162 11.36 -1.47 -18.25
C PRO A 162 10.92 -0.01 -18.41
N ASP A 163 9.73 0.22 -18.97
CA ASP A 163 9.16 1.56 -19.17
C ASP A 163 8.46 2.11 -17.92
N ASP A 164 8.33 1.32 -16.87
CA ASP A 164 7.58 1.69 -15.66
C ASP A 164 8.41 1.43 -14.39
N THR A 165 9.02 2.50 -13.88
CA THR A 165 9.83 2.46 -12.65
C THR A 165 8.98 2.36 -11.38
N SER A 166 7.66 2.56 -11.47
CA SER A 166 6.77 2.54 -10.30
C SER A 166 6.49 1.13 -9.78
N HIS A 167 6.58 0.12 -10.65
CA HIS A 167 6.27 -1.27 -10.31
C HIS A 167 7.47 -2.18 -10.57
N ARG A 168 8.15 -2.61 -9.50
CA ARG A 168 9.32 -3.53 -9.55
C ARG A 168 8.91 -5.01 -9.64
N GLY A 169 7.84 -5.30 -10.37
CA GLY A 169 7.23 -6.62 -10.47
C GLY A 169 6.39 -7.02 -9.25
N HIS A 170 5.96 -8.29 -9.25
CA HIS A 170 5.04 -8.85 -8.27
C HIS A 170 5.82 -9.61 -7.19
N PRO A 171 5.85 -9.11 -5.94
CA PRO A 171 6.65 -9.72 -4.89
C PRO A 171 6.12 -11.12 -4.55
N LEU A 172 7.07 -12.04 -4.32
CA LEU A 172 6.81 -13.41 -3.92
C LEU A 172 6.85 -13.49 -2.40
N CYS A 173 5.87 -14.18 -1.83
CA CYS A 173 5.88 -14.54 -0.42
C CYS A 173 7.05 -15.51 -0.14
N LYS A 174 7.75 -15.34 0.99
CA LYS A 174 8.92 -16.17 1.32
C LYS A 174 8.52 -17.54 1.89
N PHE A 175 7.29 -17.65 2.38
CA PHE A 175 6.77 -18.83 3.08
C PHE A 175 5.79 -19.62 2.20
N CYS A 176 5.23 -18.97 1.19
CA CYS A 176 4.24 -19.48 0.27
C CYS A 176 4.65 -19.11 -1.15
N ASP A 177 4.52 -20.02 -2.11
CA ASP A 177 4.96 -19.79 -3.50
C ASP A 177 4.00 -18.89 -4.30
N ASP A 178 3.30 -17.99 -3.59
CA ASP A 178 2.29 -17.09 -4.13
C ASP A 178 2.86 -15.68 -4.36
N ARG A 179 2.45 -15.07 -5.48
CA ARG A 179 2.83 -13.70 -5.85
C ARG A 179 1.68 -12.73 -5.64
N TYR A 180 2.03 -11.53 -5.18
CA TYR A 180 1.08 -10.46 -4.86
C TYR A 180 1.26 -9.27 -5.79
N LEU A 181 0.26 -8.39 -5.87
CA LEU A 181 0.31 -7.23 -6.78
C LEU A 181 1.49 -6.31 -6.46
N ASP A 182 1.64 -5.97 -5.19
CA ASP A 182 2.63 -5.04 -4.65
C ASP A 182 3.03 -5.48 -3.22
N ASN A 183 3.98 -4.75 -2.62
CA ASN A 183 4.46 -5.04 -1.27
C ASN A 183 3.37 -4.83 -0.22
N ASP A 184 2.43 -3.92 -0.43
CA ASP A 184 1.35 -3.65 0.51
C ASP A 184 0.39 -4.84 0.62
N GLU A 185 0.04 -5.42 -0.53
CA GLU A 185 -0.80 -6.61 -0.57
C GLU A 185 -0.06 -7.84 -0.01
N LEU A 186 1.24 -7.96 -0.28
CA LEU A 186 2.07 -8.98 0.36
C LEU A 186 2.09 -8.80 1.88
N LEU A 187 2.29 -7.58 2.40
CA LEU A 187 2.33 -7.32 3.84
C LEU A 187 0.99 -7.64 4.52
N LYS A 188 -0.15 -7.34 3.87
CA LYS A 188 -1.47 -7.75 4.37
C LYS A 188 -1.60 -9.27 4.46
N HIS A 189 -1.11 -9.97 3.44
CA HIS A 189 -1.09 -11.42 3.43
C HIS A 189 -0.20 -11.96 4.56
N LEU A 190 1.03 -11.44 4.72
CA LEU A 190 1.95 -11.85 5.78
C LEU A 190 1.34 -11.68 7.17
N ARG A 191 0.66 -10.55 7.45
CA ARG A 191 -0.02 -10.35 8.74
C ARG A 191 -1.24 -11.26 8.96
N ARG A 192 -1.90 -11.71 7.90
CA ARG A 192 -3.12 -12.52 8.00
C ARG A 192 -2.82 -14.01 8.09
N ASP A 193 -1.86 -14.48 7.29
CA ASP A 193 -1.67 -15.89 7.00
C ASP A 193 -0.35 -16.44 7.59
N HIS A 194 0.53 -15.58 8.11
CA HIS A 194 1.79 -15.98 8.76
C HIS A 194 1.91 -15.49 10.21
N TYR A 195 2.72 -16.20 10.99
CA TYR A 195 2.95 -15.90 12.39
C TYR A 195 3.92 -14.73 12.53
N PHE A 196 3.73 -13.91 13.56
CA PHE A 196 4.64 -12.81 13.89
C PHE A 196 4.75 -12.67 15.41
N CYS A 197 5.86 -12.09 15.87
CA CYS A 197 6.05 -11.78 17.27
C CYS A 197 5.37 -10.44 17.61
N HIS A 198 4.38 -10.46 18.50
CA HIS A 198 3.65 -9.25 18.90
C HIS A 198 4.51 -8.27 19.72
N PHE A 199 5.57 -8.74 20.40
CA PHE A 199 6.52 -7.88 21.09
C PHE A 199 7.40 -7.12 20.10
N CYS A 200 7.97 -7.82 19.13
CA CYS A 200 8.80 -7.22 18.08
C CYS A 200 7.99 -6.29 17.16
N ASP A 201 6.76 -6.64 16.79
CA ASP A 201 5.88 -5.77 16.00
C ASP A 201 5.56 -4.47 16.74
N ALA A 202 5.36 -4.52 18.07
CA ALA A 202 5.19 -3.32 18.90
C ALA A 202 6.45 -2.43 18.94
N ASP A 203 7.63 -3.01 18.77
CA ASP A 203 8.91 -2.31 18.67
C ASP A 203 9.26 -1.87 17.23
N GLY A 204 8.35 -2.12 16.28
CA GLY A 204 8.48 -1.72 14.87
C GLY A 204 9.23 -2.71 13.99
N ALA A 205 9.59 -3.89 14.50
CA ALA A 205 10.18 -4.96 13.71
C ALA A 205 9.10 -5.73 12.94
N GLN A 206 9.36 -6.02 11.65
CA GLN A 206 8.41 -6.69 10.76
C GLN A 206 8.94 -8.08 10.35
N GLU A 207 9.06 -8.96 11.34
CA GLU A 207 9.50 -10.34 11.15
C GLU A 207 8.31 -11.30 11.18
N TYR A 208 8.31 -12.23 10.22
CA TYR A 208 7.26 -13.22 10.03
C TYR A 208 7.87 -14.62 10.01
N TYR A 209 7.07 -15.61 10.42
CA TYR A 209 7.48 -17.01 10.55
C TYR A 209 6.47 -17.92 9.86
N SER A 210 6.95 -18.99 9.23
CA SER A 210 6.13 -19.95 8.48
C SER A 210 5.19 -20.75 9.39
N ASP A 211 5.68 -21.14 10.57
CA ASP A 211 4.96 -21.97 11.53
C ASP A 211 5.25 -21.53 12.97
N TYR A 212 4.53 -22.17 13.90
CA TYR A 212 4.66 -21.89 15.33
C TYR A 212 6.01 -22.34 15.90
N GLN A 213 6.68 -23.35 15.33
CA GLN A 213 7.95 -23.83 15.87
C GLN A 213 9.03 -22.77 15.73
N TYR A 214 9.14 -22.15 14.56
CA TYR A 214 10.07 -21.03 14.35
C TYR A 214 9.75 -19.81 15.22
N LEU A 215 8.45 -19.48 15.39
CA LEU A 215 8.06 -18.41 16.31
C LEU A 215 8.43 -18.75 17.77
N SER A 216 8.23 -20.00 18.19
CA SER A 216 8.57 -20.45 19.54
C SER A 216 10.08 -20.44 19.79
N GLU A 217 10.90 -20.72 18.77
CA GLU A 217 12.35 -20.57 18.85
C GLU A 217 12.74 -19.10 18.99
N HIS A 218 12.12 -18.21 18.22
CA HIS A 218 12.30 -16.76 18.38
C HIS A 218 11.93 -16.28 19.80
N PHE A 219 10.80 -16.76 20.36
CA PHE A 219 10.45 -16.45 21.75
C PHE A 219 11.45 -16.97 22.78
N ARG A 220 12.25 -17.99 22.45
CA ARG A 220 13.29 -18.54 23.35
C ARG A 220 14.61 -17.76 23.25
N GLU A 221 14.94 -17.28 22.06
CA GLU A 221 16.22 -16.60 21.80
C GLU A 221 16.15 -15.10 22.10
N SER A 222 15.04 -14.45 21.73
CA SER A 222 14.88 -12.99 21.81
C SER A 222 13.96 -12.53 22.96
N HIS A 223 13.21 -13.47 23.54
CA HIS A 223 12.25 -13.20 24.62
C HIS A 223 12.33 -14.27 25.71
N TYR A 224 11.43 -14.20 26.70
CA TYR A 224 11.36 -15.19 27.79
C TYR A 224 10.14 -16.09 27.61
N LEU A 225 10.34 -17.33 27.16
CA LEU A 225 9.28 -18.33 26.99
C LEU A 225 9.24 -19.32 28.16
N CYS A 226 8.09 -19.46 28.82
CA CYS A 226 7.90 -20.50 29.85
C CYS A 226 7.55 -21.85 29.22
N GLN A 227 8.28 -22.89 29.61
CA GLN A 227 8.10 -24.28 29.12
C GLN A 227 7.71 -25.24 30.26
N GLU A 228 7.25 -24.72 31.40
CA GLU A 228 6.97 -25.54 32.58
C GLU A 228 5.52 -26.03 32.62
N GLY A 229 5.32 -27.35 32.70
CA GLY A 229 4.01 -27.96 32.91
C GLY A 229 2.97 -27.58 31.85
N ARG A 230 1.80 -27.08 32.28
CA ARG A 230 0.70 -26.67 31.38
C ARG A 230 1.07 -25.49 30.48
N CYS A 231 2.07 -24.70 30.88
CA CYS A 231 2.52 -23.57 30.08
C CYS A 231 3.26 -23.97 28.80
N SER A 232 3.77 -25.21 28.73
CA SER A 232 4.36 -25.75 27.50
C SER A 232 3.32 -26.19 26.48
N THR A 233 2.08 -26.44 26.89
CA THR A 233 1.04 -27.00 26.01
C THR A 233 0.16 -25.92 25.37
N GLU A 234 0.09 -24.75 25.99
CA GLU A 234 -0.67 -23.62 25.44
C GLU A 234 0.19 -22.82 24.46
N GLN A 235 -0.33 -22.58 23.26
CA GLN A 235 0.37 -21.79 22.24
C GLN A 235 0.17 -20.29 22.50
N PHE A 236 1.19 -19.49 22.23
CA PHE A 236 1.17 -18.01 22.25
C PHE A 236 1.01 -17.32 23.62
N THR A 237 0.66 -18.03 24.70
CA THR A 237 0.23 -17.41 25.97
C THR A 237 1.35 -17.17 26.98
N HIS A 238 2.48 -17.89 26.87
CA HIS A 238 3.50 -17.92 27.92
C HIS A 238 4.87 -17.36 27.49
N ALA A 239 4.87 -16.39 26.58
CA ALA A 239 6.04 -15.60 26.21
C ALA A 239 5.97 -14.21 26.88
N PHE A 240 7.12 -13.69 27.33
CA PHE A 240 7.22 -12.43 28.06
C PHE A 240 8.31 -11.53 27.47
N ARG A 241 8.04 -10.24 27.46
CA ARG A 241 8.97 -9.21 26.97
C ARG A 241 10.19 -9.05 27.87
N THR A 242 9.99 -9.08 29.18
CA THR A 242 11.05 -8.81 30.17
C THR A 242 11.25 -9.99 31.12
N GLU A 243 12.46 -10.10 31.67
CA GLU A 243 12.79 -11.11 32.67
C GLU A 243 11.93 -10.97 33.93
N ILE A 244 11.55 -9.74 34.28
CA ILE A 244 10.73 -9.43 35.46
C ILE A 244 9.34 -10.05 35.32
N ASP A 245 8.70 -9.87 34.16
CA ASP A 245 7.38 -10.43 33.89
C ASP A 245 7.42 -11.96 33.88
N TYR A 246 8.47 -12.54 33.30
CA TYR A 246 8.70 -13.98 33.32
C TYR A 246 8.89 -14.53 34.75
N LYS A 247 9.71 -13.88 35.58
CA LYS A 247 9.91 -14.24 36.98
C LYS A 247 8.62 -14.12 37.80
N ALA A 248 7.85 -13.07 37.56
CA ALA A 248 6.54 -12.88 38.19
C ALA A 248 5.57 -14.01 37.82
N HIS A 249 5.50 -14.39 36.55
CA HIS A 249 4.71 -15.53 36.09
C HIS A 249 5.16 -16.83 36.76
N LYS A 250 6.47 -17.13 36.73
CA LYS A 250 7.02 -18.34 37.34
C LYS A 250 6.73 -18.41 38.85
N ALA A 251 6.82 -17.28 39.56
CA ALA A 251 6.47 -17.20 40.98
C ALA A 251 4.98 -17.43 41.25
N ALA A 252 4.08 -17.07 40.34
CA ALA A 252 2.64 -17.22 40.50
C ALA A 252 2.12 -18.60 40.06
N ALA A 253 2.62 -19.12 38.94
CA ALA A 253 2.07 -20.32 38.28
C ALA A 253 2.85 -21.62 38.58
N HIS A 254 4.14 -21.53 38.92
CA HIS A 254 5.02 -22.71 39.04
C HIS A 254 5.73 -22.85 40.39
N SER A 255 5.54 -21.92 41.33
CA SER A 255 6.19 -22.02 42.64
C SER A 255 5.62 -23.21 43.43
N LYS A 256 6.46 -24.23 43.66
CA LYS A 256 6.05 -25.43 44.40
C LYS A 256 6.08 -25.19 45.91
N ASN A 257 6.98 -24.31 46.38
CA ASN A 257 7.18 -23.99 47.80
C ASN A 257 7.33 -22.48 48.06
N ARG A 258 7.00 -22.04 49.29
CA ARG A 258 7.10 -20.63 49.75
C ARG A 258 8.51 -20.03 49.63
N ALA A 259 9.56 -20.85 49.76
CA ALA A 259 10.95 -20.40 49.64
C ALA A 259 11.31 -20.08 48.18
N GLU A 260 10.90 -20.95 47.25
CA GLU A 260 11.10 -20.76 45.81
C GLU A 260 10.30 -19.56 45.27
N ALA A 261 9.08 -19.36 45.77
CA ALA A 261 8.30 -18.16 45.49
C ALA A 261 8.97 -16.86 45.98
N ARG A 262 9.71 -16.91 47.11
CA ARG A 262 10.46 -15.75 47.62
C ARG A 262 11.69 -15.46 46.78
N GLN A 263 12.41 -16.49 46.34
CA GLN A 263 13.59 -16.34 45.48
C GLN A 263 13.21 -15.81 44.09
N ASN A 264 12.14 -16.32 43.47
CA ASN A 264 11.69 -15.83 42.16
C ASN A 264 11.15 -14.39 42.20
N ARG A 265 10.83 -13.85 43.38
CA ARG A 265 10.43 -12.44 43.57
C ARG A 265 11.62 -11.50 43.82
N GLN A 266 12.84 -12.04 43.92
CA GLN A 266 14.03 -11.22 44.08
C GLN A 266 14.40 -10.57 42.73
N ILE A 267 14.32 -9.25 42.68
CA ILE A 267 14.80 -8.43 41.56
C ILE A 267 16.13 -7.82 42.02
N ASP A 268 17.24 -8.22 41.42
CA ASP A 268 18.54 -7.63 41.72
C ASP A 268 18.62 -6.25 41.05
N ILE A 269 18.27 -5.22 41.81
CA ILE A 269 18.40 -3.84 41.37
C ILE A 269 19.78 -3.35 41.82
N GLN A 270 20.75 -3.33 40.91
CA GLN A 270 22.05 -2.71 41.16
C GLN A 270 21.89 -1.18 41.15
N PHE A 271 21.66 -0.60 42.32
CA PHE A 271 21.72 0.84 42.50
C PHE A 271 23.19 1.29 42.58
N ASN A 272 23.70 1.87 41.50
CA ASN A 272 24.97 2.58 41.52
C ASN A 272 24.75 3.98 42.11
N TYR A 273 24.69 4.07 43.44
CA TYR A 273 24.69 5.36 44.12
C TYR A 273 26.09 5.97 44.00
N ALA A 274 26.22 7.08 43.28
CA ALA A 274 27.40 7.91 43.33
C ALA A 274 27.57 8.41 44.78
N LEU A 275 28.49 7.80 45.52
CA LEU A 275 28.86 8.22 46.88
C LEU A 275 29.33 9.67 46.85
N ARG A 276 28.53 10.55 47.45
CA ARG A 276 28.85 11.95 47.66
C ARG A 276 30.12 12.07 48.50
N GLN A 277 31.25 12.35 47.85
CA GLN A 277 32.54 12.51 48.51
C GLN A 277 32.50 13.63 49.56
N GLN A 278 32.77 13.22 50.80
CA GLN A 278 33.07 14.09 51.93
C GLN A 278 34.44 14.74 51.71
N ARG A 279 34.47 16.09 51.68
CA ARG A 279 35.70 16.90 51.60
C ARG A 279 36.67 16.55 52.74
N ARG A 280 37.91 16.17 52.40
CA ARG A 280 39.12 16.51 53.18
C ARG A 280 40.40 16.40 52.34
N ASN A 281 40.86 17.59 51.93
CA ASN A 281 42.23 18.11 51.89
C ASN A 281 43.45 17.18 51.57
N GLY A 282 44.14 17.49 50.46
CA GLY A 282 45.60 17.64 50.44
C GLY A 282 46.41 16.56 49.71
N GLY A 283 47.06 16.93 48.59
CA GLY A 283 48.24 16.23 48.07
C GLY A 283 48.35 16.17 46.54
N LYS A 284 49.28 16.94 45.98
CA LYS A 284 49.62 17.07 44.55
C LYS A 284 50.30 15.81 43.98
N ALA A 285 50.05 15.48 42.71
CA ALA A 285 51.07 15.10 41.73
C ALA A 285 50.51 15.11 40.29
N GLU A 286 51.19 15.84 39.40
CA GLU A 286 51.12 15.78 37.94
C GLU A 286 51.69 14.41 37.44
N PHE A 287 51.62 13.93 36.19
CA PHE A 287 51.48 14.47 34.83
C PHE A 287 51.12 13.29 33.88
N SER A 288 50.77 13.62 32.64
CA SER A 288 50.91 12.88 31.36
C SER A 288 49.68 12.19 30.74
N ASN A 289 49.17 12.83 29.68
CA ASN A 289 48.44 12.19 28.59
C ASN A 289 49.45 11.58 27.60
N PRO A 290 49.09 10.46 26.96
CA PRO A 290 49.21 10.42 25.51
C PRO A 290 47.91 10.00 24.80
N SER A 291 47.85 10.49 23.57
CA SER A 291 46.79 10.40 22.57
C SER A 291 46.66 9.02 21.87
N LEU A 292 45.46 8.82 21.29
CA LEU A 292 45.14 8.23 19.98
C LEU A 292 44.79 6.73 19.80
N ALA A 293 43.87 6.58 18.83
CA ALA A 293 43.32 5.40 18.13
C ALA A 293 42.21 4.65 18.89
N GLY A 294 40.96 4.57 18.42
CA GLY A 294 40.45 4.58 17.06
C GLY A 294 39.95 3.17 16.73
N GLN A 295 38.64 2.99 16.64
CA GLN A 295 38.03 1.93 15.81
C GLN A 295 36.55 2.24 15.55
N ASP A 296 36.29 2.39 14.26
CA ASP A 296 35.08 2.82 13.59
C ASP A 296 33.96 1.77 13.64
N PHE A 297 32.71 2.23 13.85
CA PHE A 297 31.50 1.51 13.46
C PHE A 297 30.92 2.17 12.19
N PRO A 298 30.56 1.40 11.13
CA PRO A 298 30.08 1.98 9.89
C PRO A 298 28.65 2.50 10.05
N VAL A 299 28.49 3.82 9.94
CA VAL A 299 27.20 4.49 9.72
C VAL A 299 26.89 4.42 8.24
N LEU A 300 25.85 3.67 7.86
CA LEU A 300 25.30 3.68 6.51
C LEU A 300 24.69 5.05 6.23
N GLY A 301 25.27 5.73 5.24
CA GLY A 301 24.89 7.07 4.81
C GLY A 301 23.47 7.15 4.26
N ALA A 302 22.77 8.18 4.68
CA ALA A 302 21.52 8.64 4.10
C ALA A 302 21.76 9.07 2.64
N ALA A 303 21.07 8.42 1.69
CA ALA A 303 21.04 8.85 0.31
C ALA A 303 20.14 10.09 0.16
N ALA A 304 20.62 11.09 -0.57
CA ALA A 304 19.89 12.30 -0.93
C ALA A 304 18.67 11.99 -1.83
N PRO A 305 17.59 12.79 -1.75
CA PRO A 305 16.40 12.59 -2.56
C PRO A 305 16.66 12.97 -4.04
N PRO A 306 16.16 12.20 -5.03
CA PRO A 306 16.23 12.60 -6.43
C PRO A 306 15.19 13.69 -6.76
N ALA A 307 15.56 14.56 -7.71
CA ALA A 307 14.75 15.64 -8.26
C ALA A 307 13.52 15.14 -9.06
N PRO A 308 12.47 15.97 -9.25
CA PRO A 308 11.19 15.52 -9.82
C PRO A 308 11.19 15.61 -11.35
N ILE A 309 10.96 14.49 -12.05
CA ILE A 309 10.66 14.52 -13.50
C ILE A 309 9.54 13.54 -13.88
N GLN A 310 8.51 14.15 -14.46
CA GLN A 310 7.43 13.73 -15.36
C GLN A 310 7.13 12.24 -15.68
N ARG A 311 5.82 11.95 -15.51
CA ARG A 311 4.96 10.98 -16.23
C ARG A 311 5.18 9.49 -15.93
N TYR A 312 4.33 8.96 -15.03
CA TYR A 312 3.25 8.01 -15.34
C TYR A 312 2.28 8.02 -14.13
N CYS A 313 1.08 8.58 -14.33
CA CYS A 313 0.12 8.81 -13.26
C CYS A 313 -0.72 7.55 -12.98
N MET A 314 -0.21 6.68 -12.10
CA MET A 314 -0.95 5.61 -11.40
C MET A 314 -1.22 5.95 -9.92
N PHE A 315 -0.92 7.18 -9.49
CA PHE A 315 -0.90 7.54 -8.07
C PHE A 315 -2.23 8.05 -7.48
N VAL A 316 -3.26 8.27 -8.28
CA VAL A 316 -4.52 8.87 -7.77
C VAL A 316 -5.51 7.82 -7.20
N LEU A 317 -5.18 6.52 -7.24
CA LEU A 317 -5.87 5.51 -6.43
C LEU A 317 -5.22 5.29 -5.05
N PHE A 318 -4.00 5.79 -4.82
CA PHE A 318 -3.28 5.58 -3.54
C PHE A 318 -3.56 6.64 -2.48
N LEU A 319 -4.01 7.85 -2.87
CA LEU A 319 -4.28 8.95 -1.93
C LEU A 319 -5.67 8.90 -1.25
N VAL A 320 -6.47 7.85 -1.46
CA VAL A 320 -7.79 7.68 -0.83
C VAL A 320 -7.75 6.79 0.42
N LYS A 321 -6.61 6.14 0.75
CA LYS A 321 -6.48 5.29 1.95
C LYS A 321 -5.85 5.94 3.19
N TRP A 322 -5.36 7.17 3.10
CA TRP A 322 -4.58 7.80 4.18
C TRP A 322 -5.37 8.63 5.21
N VAL A 323 -6.71 8.66 5.17
CA VAL A 323 -7.53 9.41 6.16
C VAL A 323 -8.55 8.55 6.91
N SER A 324 -8.53 7.22 6.75
CA SER A 324 -9.42 6.30 7.50
C SER A 324 -8.73 5.51 8.61
N PHE A 325 -7.44 5.76 8.89
CA PHE A 325 -6.69 5.03 9.93
C PHE A 325 -6.53 5.78 11.27
N MET A 326 -7.25 6.89 11.49
CA MET A 326 -7.24 7.63 12.77
C MET A 326 -8.51 7.51 13.61
N TYR A 327 -9.47 6.66 13.24
CA TYR A 327 -10.64 6.39 14.07
C TYR A 327 -11.07 4.93 13.94
N PHE A 328 -10.43 4.04 14.69
CA PHE A 328 -11.04 2.79 15.21
C PHE A 328 -10.07 2.14 16.21
N PHE A 329 -9.99 2.73 17.39
CA PHE A 329 -9.61 2.04 18.64
C PHE A 329 -10.87 2.06 19.52
N PRO A 330 -11.54 0.93 19.79
CA PRO A 330 -12.21 0.76 21.07
C PRO A 330 -11.22 0.12 22.05
N MET A 331 -11.39 0.50 23.32
CA MET A 331 -10.67 -0.03 24.49
C MET A 331 -10.68 -1.55 24.59
#